data_AF-A0A816NSY7-F1
#
_entry.id   AF-A0A816NSY7-F1
#
_cell.length_a   1.000
_cell.length_b   1.000
_cell.length_c   1.000
_cell.angle_alpha   90.00
_cell.angle_beta   90.00
_cell.angle_gamma   90.00
#
_symmetry.space_group_name_H-M   'P 1'
#
loop_
_entity.id
_entity.type
_entity.pdbx_description
1 polymer ?
#
loop_
_entity_poly.entity_id
_entity_poly.type
_entity_poly.pdbx_seq_one_letter_code
_entity_poly.pdbx_strand_id
1 'polypeptide(L)'
;MIPGSTYRLNNYFGSKTKKVYQVADPDVTIAFSWNSVLSVLTDSSIRFPEDRFRFHGYEEFEAVCGLKGDLFDYIDHIRLVNEQTLTEDLLYLWDKAATDLCEKFKSLRKPPSVILVTTVNPKIFEGALSLSCLSSSRVFFDMDVQATREYLAWFELNSEATNRVNAEIMTKAEIVTIEDLLSYMKQEDAKV
;
A
#
# COMPACT_ATOMS: atom_id res chain seq x y z
N MET A 1 8.32 7.69 -19.04
CA MET A 1 9.51 7.58 -18.16
C MET A 1 9.61 6.15 -17.69
N ILE A 2 10.82 5.62 -17.58
CA ILE A 2 11.05 4.24 -17.14
C ILE A 2 11.30 4.26 -15.62
N PRO A 3 10.52 3.50 -14.82
CA PRO A 3 10.77 3.36 -13.38
C PRO A 3 12.21 2.92 -13.08
N GLY A 4 12.80 3.45 -12.01
CA GLY A 4 14.18 3.13 -11.61
C GLY A 4 15.29 3.76 -12.47
N SER A 5 14.94 4.50 -13.53
CA SER A 5 15.91 5.21 -14.37
C SER A 5 16.13 6.65 -13.89
N THR A 6 17.37 7.13 -14.01
CA THR A 6 17.71 8.52 -13.69
C THR A 6 17.57 9.41 -14.91
N TYR A 7 16.99 10.59 -14.71
CA TYR A 7 16.81 11.59 -15.75
C TYR A 7 17.30 12.96 -15.28
N ARG A 8 17.79 13.75 -16.24
CA ARG A 8 17.95 15.19 -16.10
C ARG A 8 16.74 15.89 -16.71
N LEU A 9 16.04 16.68 -15.90
CA LEU A 9 14.91 17.51 -16.31
C LEU A 9 15.35 18.99 -16.38
N ASN A 10 15.16 19.62 -17.54
CA ASN A 10 15.39 21.05 -17.75
C ASN A 10 14.06 21.74 -18.12
N ASN A 11 14.00 23.06 -17.93
CA ASN A 11 12.86 23.93 -18.26
C ASN A 11 11.56 23.45 -17.58
N TYR A 12 11.51 23.54 -16.26
CA TYR A 12 10.36 23.11 -15.45
C TYR A 12 9.86 24.24 -14.56
N PHE A 13 8.62 24.12 -14.10
CA PHE A 13 8.06 25.03 -13.09
C PHE A 13 8.02 24.34 -11.73
N GLY A 14 8.46 25.04 -10.69
CA GLY A 14 8.26 24.63 -9.30
C GLY A 14 7.11 25.41 -8.68
N SER A 15 6.26 24.74 -7.90
CA SER A 15 5.18 25.38 -7.14
C SER A 15 5.03 24.72 -5.78
N LYS A 16 4.36 25.40 -4.84
CA LYS A 16 4.09 24.83 -3.52
C LYS A 16 3.09 23.67 -3.63
N THR A 17 3.45 22.53 -3.06
CA THR A 17 2.59 21.34 -2.98
C THR A 17 1.33 21.64 -2.17
N LYS A 18 0.17 21.26 -2.72
CA LYS A 18 -1.09 21.30 -1.99
C LYS A 18 -1.07 20.21 -0.91
N LYS A 19 -1.24 20.60 0.35
CA LYS A 19 -1.14 19.68 1.50
C LYS A 19 -2.01 18.43 1.37
N VAL A 20 -3.21 18.57 0.82
CA VAL A 20 -4.15 17.46 0.61
C VAL A 20 -3.72 16.42 -0.43
N TYR A 21 -2.69 16.70 -1.24
CA TYR A 21 -2.13 15.79 -2.26
C TYR A 21 -0.65 15.50 -2.02
N GLN A 22 -0.12 15.85 -0.84
CA GLN A 22 1.27 15.65 -0.51
C GLN A 22 1.51 14.16 -0.20
N VAL A 23 2.43 13.53 -0.95
CA VAL A 23 2.81 12.11 -0.77
C VAL A 23 4.26 11.93 -0.33
N ALA A 24 5.03 13.02 -0.23
CA ALA A 24 6.43 13.02 0.13
C ALA A 24 6.79 14.29 0.92
N ASP A 25 7.91 14.27 1.66
CA ASP A 25 8.35 15.40 2.49
C ASP A 25 8.51 16.73 1.75
N PRO A 26 9.05 16.77 0.51
CA PRO A 26 9.24 18.04 -0.17
C PRO A 26 7.93 18.79 -0.36
N ASP A 27 7.93 20.08 0.00
CA ASP A 27 6.78 20.97 -0.14
C ASP A 27 6.70 21.64 -1.53
N VAL A 28 7.47 21.11 -2.49
CA VAL A 28 7.53 21.58 -3.88
C VAL A 28 7.06 20.50 -4.84
N THR A 29 6.18 20.88 -5.76
CA THR A 29 5.74 20.08 -6.90
C THR A 29 6.36 20.62 -8.17
N ILE A 30 6.91 19.73 -9.01
CA ILE A 30 7.46 20.07 -10.32
C ILE A 30 6.40 19.83 -11.40
N ALA A 31 6.17 20.82 -12.27
CA ALA A 31 5.28 20.72 -13.41
C ALA A 31 6.07 20.83 -14.74
N PHE A 32 5.70 19.96 -15.68
CA PHE A 32 6.21 19.99 -17.05
C PHE A 32 5.50 21.08 -17.85
N SER A 33 6.25 21.72 -18.74
CA SER A 33 5.79 22.70 -19.71
C SER A 33 6.07 22.20 -21.13
N TRP A 34 5.56 22.94 -22.12
CA TRP A 34 5.76 22.63 -23.53
C TRP A 34 7.23 22.62 -23.97
N ASN A 35 8.12 23.29 -23.23
CA ASN A 35 9.56 23.34 -23.50
C ASN A 35 10.41 22.53 -22.50
N SER A 36 9.78 21.72 -21.64
CA SER A 36 10.50 20.81 -20.74
C SER A 36 11.30 19.80 -21.53
N VAL A 37 12.56 19.60 -21.13
CA VAL A 37 13.46 18.64 -21.77
C VAL A 37 13.87 17.60 -20.74
N LEU A 38 13.47 16.35 -20.97
CA LEU A 38 13.86 15.20 -20.15
C LEU A 38 14.89 14.35 -20.90
N SER A 39 16.05 14.13 -20.30
CA SER A 39 17.15 13.36 -20.90
C SER A 39 17.62 12.27 -19.94
N VAL A 40 17.91 11.06 -20.46
CA VAL A 40 18.43 9.95 -19.66
C VAL A 40 19.82 10.33 -19.14
N LEU A 41 20.05 10.13 -17.85
CA LEU A 41 21.36 10.36 -17.24
C LEU A 41 22.04 9.00 -17.01
N THR A 42 23.00 8.66 -17.87
CA THR A 42 23.75 7.40 -17.80
C THR A 42 24.98 7.47 -16.89
N ASP A 43 25.45 8.68 -16.57
CA ASP A 43 26.69 8.91 -15.80
C ASP A 43 26.31 9.32 -14.36
N SER A 44 26.40 8.39 -13.42
CA SER A 44 25.91 8.54 -12.04
C SER A 44 27.06 8.61 -11.02
N SER A 45 27.89 9.65 -11.10
CA SER A 45 28.68 10.06 -9.94
C SER A 45 27.78 10.56 -8.79
N ILE A 46 26.55 10.96 -9.13
CA ILE A 46 25.51 11.36 -8.19
C ILE A 46 24.91 10.09 -7.56
N ARG A 47 25.21 9.87 -6.27
CA ARG A 47 24.49 8.89 -5.46
C ARG A 47 23.18 9.49 -5.00
N PHE A 48 22.08 9.04 -5.59
CA PHE A 48 20.76 9.31 -5.03
C PHE A 48 20.59 8.51 -3.75
N PRO A 49 19.95 9.07 -2.71
CA PRO A 49 19.50 8.27 -1.59
C PRO A 49 18.62 7.13 -2.10
N GLU A 50 18.83 5.92 -1.58
CA GLU A 50 17.86 4.83 -1.77
C GLU A 50 16.50 5.23 -1.20
N ASP A 51 15.44 4.58 -1.69
CA ASP A 51 14.08 4.78 -1.16
C ASP A 51 14.12 4.62 0.36
N ARG A 52 13.66 5.66 1.07
CA ARG A 52 13.52 5.64 2.53
C ARG A 52 12.08 5.31 2.85
N PHE A 53 11.88 4.26 3.63
CA PHE A 53 10.57 3.83 4.07
C PHE A 53 10.27 4.38 5.47
N ARG A 54 9.03 4.78 5.70
CA ARG A 54 8.52 5.25 6.99
C ARG A 54 7.63 4.19 7.60
N PHE A 55 8.27 3.31 8.36
CA PHE A 55 7.57 2.30 9.12
C PHE A 55 7.02 2.90 10.41
N HIS A 56 5.78 2.54 10.71
CA HIS A 56 5.06 2.94 11.89
C HIS A 56 4.62 1.71 12.66
N GLY A 57 4.57 1.82 13.99
CA GLY A 57 4.06 0.76 14.84
C GLY A 57 2.53 0.66 14.78
N TYR A 58 1.99 -0.46 15.27
CA TYR A 58 0.54 -0.68 15.35
C TYR A 58 -0.20 0.42 16.14
N GLU A 59 0.36 0.88 17.27
CA GLU A 59 -0.24 1.94 18.08
C GLU A 59 -0.32 3.28 17.33
N GLU A 60 0.73 3.64 16.57
CA GLU A 60 0.74 4.85 15.74
C GLU A 60 -0.29 4.73 14.62
N PHE A 61 -0.40 3.54 14.03
CA PHE A 61 -1.36 3.21 13.00
C PHE A 61 -2.81 3.34 13.49
N GLU A 62 -3.13 2.74 14.64
CA GLU A 62 -4.44 2.81 15.28
C GLU A 62 -4.82 4.26 15.61
N ALA A 63 -3.88 5.03 16.16
CA ALA A 63 -4.11 6.42 16.58
C ALA A 63 -4.48 7.36 15.43
N VAL A 64 -4.02 7.09 14.20
CA VAL A 64 -4.30 7.94 13.04
C VAL A 64 -5.41 7.40 12.14
N CYS A 65 -5.95 6.23 12.46
CA CYS A 65 -6.87 5.52 11.58
C CYS A 65 -8.19 6.30 11.40
N GLY A 66 -8.60 6.51 10.15
CA GLY A 66 -9.81 7.29 9.83
C GLY A 66 -9.64 8.82 9.95
N LEU A 67 -8.48 9.30 10.40
CA LEU A 67 -8.14 10.72 10.31
C LEU A 67 -7.65 11.04 8.90
N LYS A 68 -7.88 12.28 8.43
CA LYS A 68 -7.19 12.81 7.25
C LYS A 68 -5.74 13.12 7.64
N GLY A 69 -4.93 12.06 7.74
CA GLY A 69 -3.56 12.09 8.23
C GLY A 69 -2.53 11.72 7.16
N ASP A 70 -1.33 11.45 7.63
CA ASP A 70 -0.18 11.08 6.81
C ASP A 70 -0.36 9.71 6.15
N LEU A 71 0.43 9.47 5.11
CA LEU A 71 0.49 8.19 4.41
C LEU A 71 1.58 7.32 5.02
N PHE A 72 1.33 6.01 5.05
CA PHE A 72 2.15 5.04 5.74
C PHE A 72 2.92 4.17 4.74
N ASP A 73 4.08 3.66 5.15
CA ASP A 73 4.70 2.52 4.49
C ASP A 73 4.52 1.29 5.37
N TYR A 74 3.95 0.23 4.80
CA TYR A 74 3.59 -0.99 5.51
C TYR A 74 4.47 -2.14 5.05
N ILE A 75 5.04 -2.90 5.98
CA ILE A 75 5.79 -4.13 5.69
C ILE A 75 5.28 -5.26 6.55
N ASP A 76 5.03 -6.41 5.94
CA ASP A 76 4.66 -7.61 6.68
C ASP A 76 4.90 -8.90 5.87
N HIS A 77 4.77 -10.04 6.53
CA HIS A 77 4.79 -11.36 5.93
C HIS A 77 3.43 -11.72 5.32
N ILE A 78 3.43 -12.42 4.19
CA ILE A 78 2.22 -12.90 3.54
C ILE A 78 1.91 -14.30 4.06
N ARG A 79 0.71 -14.47 4.63
CA ARG A 79 0.15 -15.78 4.92
C ARG A 79 -0.86 -16.17 3.84
N LEU A 80 -0.55 -17.20 3.08
CA LEU A 80 -1.55 -17.83 2.21
C LEU A 80 -2.52 -18.61 3.09
N VAL A 81 -3.79 -18.21 3.07
CA VAL A 81 -4.83 -18.88 3.82
C VAL A 81 -5.77 -19.59 2.86
N ASN A 82 -5.89 -20.90 3.04
CA ASN A 82 -6.83 -21.73 2.29
C ASN A 82 -8.24 -21.49 2.86
N GLU A 83 -8.93 -20.45 2.37
CA GLU A 83 -10.35 -20.17 2.63
C GLU A 83 -10.73 -19.79 4.09
N GLN A 84 -9.75 -19.46 4.95
CA GLN A 84 -10.03 -18.92 6.29
C GLN A 84 -9.83 -17.39 6.33
N THR A 85 -10.69 -16.71 7.08
CA THR A 85 -10.70 -15.24 7.20
C THR A 85 -9.59 -14.79 8.13
N LEU A 86 -8.66 -13.96 7.63
CA LEU A 86 -7.65 -13.30 8.47
C LEU A 86 -8.32 -12.13 9.20
N THR A 87 -8.13 -12.06 10.51
CA THR A 87 -8.39 -10.89 11.36
C THR A 87 -7.19 -9.95 11.43
N GLU A 88 -6.12 -10.25 10.69
CA GLU A 88 -4.90 -9.44 10.59
C GLU A 88 -5.03 -8.42 9.44
N ASP A 89 -4.42 -7.24 9.61
CA ASP A 89 -4.60 -6.00 8.83
C ASP A 89 -4.90 -6.23 7.34
N LEU A 90 -6.13 -5.93 6.92
CA LEU A 90 -6.57 -6.15 5.54
C LEU A 90 -6.01 -5.07 4.61
N LEU A 91 -5.24 -5.48 3.61
CA LEU A 91 -4.80 -4.60 2.53
C LEU A 91 -5.81 -4.57 1.37
N TYR A 92 -6.52 -3.46 1.24
CA TYR A 92 -7.39 -3.16 0.10
C TYR A 92 -6.62 -2.46 -1.03
N LEU A 93 -6.56 -3.13 -2.17
CA LEU A 93 -5.96 -2.63 -3.40
C LEU A 93 -7.05 -2.24 -4.40
N TRP A 94 -6.81 -1.17 -5.13
CA TRP A 94 -7.75 -0.65 -6.15
C TRP A 94 -7.02 -0.34 -7.46
N ASP A 95 -7.79 -0.30 -8.55
CA ASP A 95 -7.37 0.15 -9.88
C ASP A 95 -6.02 -0.44 -10.34
N LYS A 96 -5.14 0.43 -10.86
CA LYS A 96 -3.82 0.05 -11.39
C LYS A 96 -2.94 -0.63 -10.33
N ALA A 97 -3.04 -0.26 -9.05
CA ALA A 97 -2.25 -0.90 -7.99
C ALA A 97 -2.66 -2.36 -7.79
N ALA A 98 -3.97 -2.67 -7.87
CA ALA A 98 -4.46 -4.04 -7.83
C ALA A 98 -4.02 -4.84 -9.07
N THR A 99 -4.09 -4.23 -10.27
CA THR A 99 -3.64 -4.87 -11.51
C THR A 99 -2.14 -5.13 -11.48
N ASP A 100 -1.32 -4.13 -11.15
CA ASP A 100 0.14 -4.24 -11.07
C ASP A 100 0.55 -5.32 -10.05
N LEU A 101 -0.11 -5.35 -8.87
CA LEU A 101 0.15 -6.40 -7.87
C LEU A 101 -0.24 -7.78 -8.41
N CYS A 102 -1.41 -7.91 -9.03
CA CYS A 102 -1.89 -9.19 -9.56
C CYS A 102 -0.98 -9.73 -10.66
N GLU A 103 -0.54 -8.89 -11.59
CA GLU A 103 0.43 -9.24 -12.63
C GLU A 103 1.78 -9.64 -12.02
N LYS A 104 2.28 -8.85 -11.06
CA LYS A 104 3.53 -9.15 -10.37
C LYS A 104 3.43 -10.49 -9.63
N PHE A 105 2.36 -10.72 -8.88
CA PHE A 105 2.12 -11.96 -8.16
C PHE A 105 2.06 -13.16 -9.10
N LYS A 106 1.34 -13.06 -10.24
CA LYS A 106 1.27 -14.11 -11.26
C LYS A 106 2.61 -14.39 -11.95
N SER A 107 3.50 -13.40 -12.04
CA SER A 107 4.83 -13.56 -12.62
C SER A 107 5.80 -14.32 -11.71
N LEU A 108 5.49 -14.41 -10.41
CA LEU A 108 6.34 -15.10 -9.45
C LEU A 108 6.21 -16.62 -9.59
N ARG A 109 7.35 -17.31 -9.64
CA ARG A 109 7.40 -18.78 -9.66
C ARG A 109 6.93 -19.42 -8.35
N LYS A 110 7.06 -18.68 -7.26
CA LYS A 110 6.65 -19.08 -5.90
C LYS A 110 5.89 -17.92 -5.26
N PRO A 111 4.94 -18.18 -4.36
CA PRO A 111 4.33 -17.13 -3.58
C PRO A 111 5.40 -16.33 -2.82
N PRO A 112 5.30 -14.99 -2.79
CA PRO A 112 6.19 -14.16 -1.99
C PRO A 112 5.91 -14.38 -0.50
N SER A 113 6.95 -14.25 0.32
CA SER A 113 6.86 -14.41 1.77
C SER A 113 6.69 -13.08 2.49
N VAL A 114 7.19 -11.99 1.93
CA VAL A 114 7.13 -10.64 2.51
C VAL A 114 6.61 -9.65 1.47
N ILE A 115 5.73 -8.75 1.91
CA ILE A 115 5.23 -7.62 1.14
C ILE A 115 5.57 -6.30 1.83
N LEU A 116 5.96 -5.32 1.02
CA LEU A 116 6.06 -3.93 1.43
C LEU A 116 5.20 -3.09 0.49
N VAL A 117 4.34 -2.25 1.05
CA VAL A 117 3.48 -1.32 0.30
C VAL A 117 3.72 0.09 0.79
N THR A 118 4.08 0.99 -0.12
CA THR A 118 4.31 2.40 0.21
C THR A 118 3.08 3.25 0.00
N THR A 119 3.04 4.39 0.68
CA THR A 119 1.97 5.39 0.59
C THR A 119 0.57 4.78 0.69
N VAL A 120 0.31 4.03 1.76
CA VAL A 120 -1.01 3.46 2.07
C VAL A 120 -1.76 4.36 3.05
N ASN A 121 -3.09 4.34 2.96
CA ASN A 121 -3.96 5.12 3.82
C ASN A 121 -4.60 4.21 4.90
N PRO A 122 -4.34 4.44 6.19
CA PRO A 122 -4.98 3.73 7.29
C PRO A 122 -6.49 4.00 7.35
N LYS A 123 -7.31 2.95 7.39
CA LYS A 123 -8.77 3.04 7.46
C LYS A 123 -9.36 1.99 8.39
N ILE A 124 -10.46 2.36 9.06
CA ILE A 124 -11.32 1.39 9.73
C ILE A 124 -12.41 0.99 8.73
N PHE A 125 -12.51 -0.29 8.42
CA PHE A 125 -13.56 -0.86 7.59
C PHE A 125 -14.26 -1.96 8.37
N GLU A 126 -15.58 -1.83 8.58
CA GLU A 126 -16.39 -2.80 9.35
C GLU A 126 -15.84 -3.11 10.76
N GLY A 127 -15.21 -2.13 11.41
CA GLY A 127 -14.60 -2.29 12.74
C GLY A 127 -13.23 -2.98 12.72
N ALA A 128 -12.75 -3.42 11.56
CA ALA A 128 -11.40 -3.96 11.36
C ALA A 128 -10.46 -2.88 10.81
N LEU A 129 -9.19 -3.00 11.20
CA LEU A 129 -8.12 -2.19 10.65
C LEU A 129 -7.81 -2.62 9.22
N SER A 130 -7.62 -1.62 8.37
CA SER A 130 -7.41 -1.84 6.95
C SER A 130 -6.52 -0.79 6.31
N LEU A 131 -5.86 -1.18 5.24
CA LEU A 131 -4.93 -0.37 4.47
C LEU A 131 -5.49 -0.15 3.08
N SER A 132 -5.68 1.10 2.68
CA SER A 132 -6.15 1.43 1.33
C SER A 132 -5.01 1.96 0.49
N CYS A 133 -4.74 1.33 -0.66
CA CYS A 133 -3.76 1.84 -1.61
C CYS A 133 -4.25 3.09 -2.35
N LEU A 134 -3.29 3.86 -2.83
CA LEU A 134 -3.44 5.09 -3.60
C LEU A 134 -2.78 4.93 -4.97
N SER A 135 -3.02 5.87 -5.88
CA SER A 135 -2.36 5.88 -7.19
C SER A 135 -0.83 6.01 -7.11
N SER A 136 -0.31 6.53 -5.99
CA SER A 136 1.12 6.61 -5.70
C SER A 136 1.69 5.35 -5.02
N SER A 137 0.86 4.39 -4.62
CA SER A 137 1.32 3.20 -3.91
C SER A 137 2.21 2.34 -4.77
N ARG A 138 3.28 1.80 -4.16
CA ARG A 138 4.23 0.90 -4.79
C ARG A 138 4.31 -0.37 -3.95
N VAL A 139 4.41 -1.52 -4.62
CA VAL A 139 4.44 -2.84 -3.99
C VAL A 139 5.78 -3.51 -4.25
N PHE A 140 6.43 -3.96 -3.19
CA PHE A 140 7.71 -4.66 -3.20
C PHE A 140 7.56 -6.02 -2.51
N PHE A 141 8.27 -7.04 -3.01
CA PHE A 141 8.27 -8.39 -2.47
C PHE A 141 9.69 -8.85 -2.15
N ASP A 142 9.83 -9.65 -1.09
CA ASP A 142 11.04 -10.42 -0.75
C ASP A 142 12.38 -9.67 -0.99
N MET A 143 13.00 -9.89 -2.14
CA MET A 143 14.34 -9.39 -2.46
C MET A 143 14.36 -8.06 -3.22
N ASP A 144 13.21 -7.44 -3.48
CA ASP A 144 13.09 -6.25 -4.32
C ASP A 144 13.87 -5.05 -3.77
N VAL A 145 13.77 -4.78 -2.46
CA VAL A 145 14.43 -3.65 -1.79
C VAL A 145 15.16 -4.13 -0.54
N GLN A 146 16.04 -3.28 0.01
CA GLN A 146 16.83 -3.66 1.19
C GLN A 146 15.93 -3.95 2.40
N ALA A 147 14.89 -3.14 2.61
CA ALA A 147 13.97 -3.32 3.74
C ALA A 147 13.24 -4.68 3.73
N THR A 148 12.77 -5.14 2.57
CA THR A 148 12.10 -6.44 2.45
C THR A 148 13.06 -7.60 2.66
N ARG A 149 14.34 -7.46 2.27
CA ARG A 149 15.38 -8.46 2.53
C ARG A 149 15.70 -8.60 4.01
N GLU A 150 15.86 -7.48 4.69
CA GLU A 150 16.15 -7.45 6.13
C GLU A 150 14.99 -8.04 6.93
N TYR A 151 13.76 -7.67 6.58
CA TYR A 151 12.56 -8.23 7.21
C TYR A 151 12.42 -9.73 6.93
N LEU A 152 12.67 -10.18 5.69
CA LEU A 152 12.62 -11.60 5.33
C LEU A 152 13.67 -12.41 6.12
N ALA A 153 14.90 -11.93 6.22
CA ALA A 153 15.95 -12.59 6.98
C ALA A 153 15.59 -12.68 8.48
N TRP A 154 15.02 -11.61 9.05
CA TRP A 154 14.50 -11.64 10.41
C TRP A 154 13.35 -12.65 10.55
N PHE A 155 12.39 -12.66 9.63
CA PHE A 155 11.24 -13.56 9.66
C PHE A 155 11.65 -15.04 9.58
N GLU A 156 12.57 -15.40 8.69
CA GLU A 156 13.08 -16.77 8.56
C GLU A 156 13.77 -17.26 9.85
N LEU A 157 14.52 -16.37 10.52
CA LEU A 157 15.19 -16.67 11.80
C LEU A 157 14.24 -16.77 12.99
N ASN A 158 13.01 -16.24 12.89
CA ASN A 158 12.02 -16.19 13.98
C ASN A 158 10.76 -17.04 13.71
N SER A 159 10.78 -17.89 12.66
CA SER A 159 9.62 -18.66 12.19
C SER A 159 9.03 -19.66 13.22
N GLU A 160 9.80 -20.08 14.23
CA GLU A 160 9.28 -20.91 15.33
C GLU A 160 8.41 -20.14 16.34
N ALA A 161 8.56 -18.81 16.43
CA ALA A 161 7.83 -17.96 17.37
C ALA A 161 6.51 -17.41 16.80
N THR A 162 6.47 -17.09 15.50
CA THR A 162 5.31 -16.50 14.81
C THR A 162 4.18 -17.49 14.53
N ASN A 163 4.47 -18.79 14.42
CA ASN A 163 3.46 -19.85 14.30
C ASN A 163 2.60 -20.06 15.56
N ARG A 164 2.84 -19.33 16.66
CA ARG A 164 2.11 -19.46 17.94
C ARG A 164 0.94 -18.49 18.11
N VAL A 165 0.74 -17.54 17.21
CA VAL A 165 -0.44 -16.65 17.25
C VAL A 165 -1.60 -17.39 16.56
N ASN A 166 -2.39 -18.08 17.39
CA ASN A 166 -3.58 -18.78 16.96
C ASN A 166 -4.62 -17.80 16.41
N ALA A 167 -5.17 -18.16 15.25
CA ALA A 167 -6.34 -17.51 14.68
C ALA A 167 -7.55 -17.74 15.61
N GLU A 168 -7.94 -16.71 16.37
CA GLU A 168 -9.28 -16.67 16.93
C GLU A 168 -10.27 -16.55 15.78
N ILE A 169 -11.07 -17.61 15.60
CA ILE A 169 -12.14 -17.68 14.60
C ILE A 169 -13.22 -16.69 15.02
N MET A 170 -13.25 -15.50 14.41
CA MET A 170 -14.39 -14.61 14.53
C MET A 170 -15.40 -14.99 13.44
N THR A 171 -16.51 -15.59 13.86
CA THR A 171 -17.67 -15.83 13.00
C THR A 171 -18.20 -14.49 12.51
N LYS A 172 -18.09 -14.22 11.21
CA LYS A 172 -18.75 -13.07 10.57
C LYS A 172 -20.23 -13.10 10.93
N ALA A 173 -20.70 -12.10 11.68
CA ALA A 173 -22.12 -11.90 11.89
C ALA A 173 -22.71 -11.23 10.64
N GLU A 174 -23.77 -11.87 10.13
CA GLU A 174 -24.73 -11.43 9.11
C GLU A 174 -24.32 -11.56 7.63
N ILE A 175 -24.93 -12.56 6.99
CA ILE A 175 -25.18 -12.61 5.55
C ILE A 175 -26.51 -11.87 5.34
N VAL A 176 -26.46 -10.63 4.88
CA VAL A 176 -27.63 -9.99 4.29
C VAL A 176 -27.88 -10.69 2.97
N THR A 177 -29.04 -11.32 2.80
CA THR A 177 -29.36 -11.99 1.54
C THR A 177 -29.66 -10.95 0.46
N ILE A 178 -29.51 -11.33 -0.82
CA ILE A 178 -29.92 -10.47 -1.95
C ILE A 178 -31.39 -10.05 -1.80
N GLU A 179 -32.23 -10.88 -1.18
CA GLU A 179 -33.64 -10.59 -0.92
C GLU A 179 -33.84 -9.51 0.16
N ASP A 180 -32.99 -9.49 1.19
CA ASP A 180 -32.98 -8.44 2.23
C ASP A 180 -32.52 -7.09 1.65
N LEU A 181 -31.50 -7.09 0.79
CA LEU A 181 -31.05 -5.91 0.04
C LEU A 181 -32.14 -5.36 -0.89
N LEU A 182 -32.83 -6.24 -1.63
CA LEU A 182 -33.92 -5.85 -2.52
C LEU A 182 -35.14 -5.33 -1.74
N SER A 183 -35.38 -5.82 -0.52
CA SER A 183 -36.43 -5.29 0.36
C SER A 183 -36.09 -3.91 0.90
N TYR A 184 -34.83 -3.66 1.27
CA TYR A 184 -34.37 -2.34 1.72
C TYR A 184 -34.50 -1.28 0.61
N MET A 185 -34.05 -1.58 -0.60
CA MET A 185 -34.15 -0.66 -1.75
C MET A 185 -35.60 -0.29 -2.08
N LYS A 186 -36.54 -1.21 -1.90
CA LYS A 186 -37.98 -0.97 -2.13
C LYS A 186 -38.64 -0.11 -1.04
N GLN A 187 -38.05 -0.01 0.15
CA GLN A 187 -38.57 0.86 1.22
C GLN A 187 -38.18 2.33 1.04
N GLU A 188 -37.12 2.62 0.28
CA GLU A 188 -36.68 4.00 0.00
C GLU A 188 -37.66 4.74 -0.91
N ASP A 189 -38.31 4.03 -1.84
CA ASP A 189 -39.39 4.56 -2.69
C ASP A 189 -40.73 4.80 -1.95
N ALA A 190 -40.84 4.39 -0.69
CA ALA A 190 -42.05 4.54 0.12
C ALA A 190 -41.97 5.69 1.15
N LYS A 191 -40.88 6.46 1.16
CA LYS A 191 -40.75 7.70 1.95
C LYS A 191 -40.80 8.94 1.06
N VAL A 192 -41.98 9.23 0.53
CA VAL A 192 -42.43 10.59 0.17
C VAL A 192 -43.77 10.84 0.84
#